data_AF-A0A6M0P881-F1
#
_entry.id   AF-A0A6M0P881-F1
#
_cell.length_a   1.000
_cell.length_b   1.000
_cell.length_c   1.000
_cell.angle_alpha   90.00
_cell.angle_beta   90.00
_cell.angle_gamma   90.00
#
_symmetry.space_group_name_H-M   'P 1'
#
loop_
_entity.id
_entity.type
_entity.pdbx_description
1 polymer ?
#
loop_
_entity_poly.entity_id
_entity_poly.type
_entity_poly.pdbx_seq_one_letter_code
_entity_poly.pdbx_strand_id
1 'polypeptide(L)' 'MKITLTGINFNYSNGYNNDYTGVNLNFNSSGATFSLSGYVTVTKDEYTAASGNPEQLTALIIQKVQESLNMQTTTQAS' A
#
# COMPACT_ATOMS: atom_id res chain seq x y z
N MET A 1 10.02 -3.41 9.56
CA MET A 1 8.59 -3.75 9.74
C MET A 1 8.32 -5.03 8.96
N LYS A 2 7.76 -6.08 9.57
CA LYS A 2 7.39 -7.30 8.80
C LYS A 2 6.00 -7.08 8.20
N ILE A 3 5.91 -7.04 6.88
CA ILE A 3 4.66 -6.93 6.14
C ILE A 3 4.27 -8.31 5.62
N THR A 4 2.98 -8.60 5.65
CA THR A 4 2.38 -9.73 4.95
C THR A 4 1.28 -9.18 4.06
N LEU A 5 1.45 -9.33 2.74
CA LEU A 5 0.42 -9.00 1.77
C LEU A 5 -0.73 -10.00 1.90
N THR A 6 -1.94 -9.50 2.12
CA THR A 6 -3.15 -10.32 2.32
C THR A 6 -4.09 -10.30 1.13
N GLY A 7 -3.94 -9.32 0.23
CA GLY A 7 -4.72 -9.25 -1.00
C GLY A 7 -4.40 -8.02 -1.84
N ILE A 8 -4.77 -8.09 -3.12
CA ILE A 8 -4.61 -7.00 -4.10
C ILE A 8 -5.98 -6.71 -4.70
N ASN A 9 -6.46 -5.49 -4.55
CA ASN A 9 -7.71 -5.04 -5.17
C ASN A 9 -7.39 -4.05 -6.30
N PHE A 10 -7.81 -4.35 -7.53
CA PHE A 10 -7.59 -3.47 -8.68
C PHE A 10 -8.67 -2.39 -8.74
N ASN A 11 -8.24 -1.14 -8.86
CA ASN A 11 -9.12 0.02 -8.93
C ASN A 11 -9.31 0.43 -10.39
N TYR A 12 -10.58 0.56 -10.81
CA TYR A 12 -10.96 0.92 -12.18
C TYR A 12 -11.70 2.26 -12.17
N SER A 13 -11.29 3.19 -13.01
CA SER A 13 -11.89 4.54 -13.05
C SER A 13 -13.33 4.57 -13.56
N ASN A 14 -13.76 3.57 -14.35
CA ASN A 14 -15.11 3.49 -14.94
C ASN A 14 -15.54 2.03 -15.22
N GLY A 15 -15.45 1.16 -14.22
CA GLY A 15 -15.81 -0.27 -14.35
C GLY A 15 -14.77 -1.13 -15.07
N TYR A 16 -15.03 -2.44 -15.15
CA TYR A 16 -14.06 -3.47 -15.56
C TYR A 16 -13.69 -3.48 -17.06
N ASN A 17 -14.32 -2.63 -17.88
CA ASN A 17 -14.05 -2.56 -19.32
C ASN A 17 -12.82 -1.69 -19.66
N ASN A 18 -12.28 -0.97 -18.68
CA ASN A 18 -11.10 -0.11 -18.84
C ASN A 18 -9.90 -0.71 -18.10
N ASP A 19 -8.72 -0.21 -18.42
CA ASP A 19 -7.52 -0.49 -17.64
C ASP A 19 -7.69 -0.03 -16.18
N TYR A 20 -7.12 -0.80 -15.26
CA TYR A 20 -7.01 -0.36 -13.87
C TYR A 20 -6.12 0.88 -13.78
N THR A 21 -6.46 1.82 -12.92
CA THR A 21 -5.70 3.06 -12.70
C THR A 21 -4.74 2.96 -11.50
N GLY A 22 -4.96 1.97 -10.64
CA GLY A 22 -4.13 1.69 -9.49
C GLY A 22 -4.63 0.45 -8.75
N VAL A 23 -4.01 0.15 -7.63
CA VAL A 23 -4.40 -0.98 -6.78
C VAL A 23 -4.38 -0.59 -5.30
N ASN A 24 -5.22 -1.26 -4.52
CA ASN A 24 -5.12 -1.28 -3.07
C ASN A 24 -4.35 -2.54 -2.65
N LEU A 25 -3.18 -2.35 -2.06
CA LEU A 25 -2.36 -3.43 -1.51
C LEU A 25 -2.74 -3.62 -0.04
N ASN A 26 -3.49 -4.68 0.26
CA ASN A 26 -3.93 -5.00 1.60
C ASN A 26 -2.82 -5.73 2.35
N PHE A 27 -2.56 -5.32 3.58
CA PHE A 27 -1.46 -5.85 4.35
C PHE A 27 -1.80 -5.99 5.83
N ASN A 28 -1.08 -6.92 6.47
CA ASN A 28 -0.97 -7.04 7.90
C ASN A 28 0.49 -6.88 8.32
N SER A 29 0.71 -6.26 9.47
CA SER A 29 2.00 -6.17 10.15
C SER A 29 1.80 -6.32 11.64
N SER A 30 2.56 -7.20 12.27
CA SER A 30 2.51 -7.41 13.72
C SER A 30 3.92 -7.49 14.29
N GLY A 31 4.10 -6.87 15.45
CA GLY A 31 5.29 -6.99 16.28
C GLY A 31 4.92 -7.33 17.72
N ALA A 32 5.92 -7.39 18.61
CA ALA A 32 5.70 -7.76 20.01
C ALA A 32 4.72 -6.82 20.75
N THR A 33 4.62 -5.57 20.34
CA THR A 33 3.85 -4.51 21.02
C THR A 33 2.84 -3.81 20.11
N PHE A 34 2.70 -4.21 18.84
CA PHE A 34 1.82 -3.54 17.89
C PHE A 34 1.21 -4.50 16.88
N SER A 35 0.04 -4.13 16.38
CA SER A 35 -0.62 -4.74 15.22
C SER A 35 -1.16 -3.63 14.33
N LEU A 36 -0.83 -3.68 13.05
CA LEU A 36 -1.25 -2.75 12.02
C LEU A 36 -1.82 -3.56 10.84
N SER A 37 -3.02 -3.20 10.41
CA SER A 37 -3.66 -3.80 9.24
C SER A 37 -4.38 -2.73 8.45
N GLY A 38 -4.48 -2.92 7.14
CA GLY A 38 -5.14 -1.96 6.26
C GLY A 38 -4.73 -2.15 4.82
N TYR A 39 -4.89 -1.09 4.04
CA TYR A 39 -4.41 -1.04 2.66
C TYR A 39 -3.68 0.26 2.38
N VAL A 40 -2.77 0.21 1.42
CA VAL A 40 -2.22 1.40 0.78
C VAL A 40 -2.71 1.47 -0.66
N THR A 41 -3.04 2.68 -1.11
CA THR A 41 -3.37 2.91 -2.52
C THR A 41 -2.09 3.25 -3.26
N VAL A 42 -1.84 2.56 -4.37
CA VAL A 42 -0.71 2.84 -5.27
C VAL A 42 -1.21 2.98 -6.69
N THR A 43 -0.49 3.75 -7.50
CA THR A 43 -0.78 3.95 -8.92
C THR A 43 -0.46 2.68 -9.73
N LYS A 44 -0.99 2.62 -10.95
CA LYS A 44 -0.69 1.54 -11.91
C LYS A 44 0.82 1.39 -12.13
N ASP A 45 1.54 2.51 -12.27
CA ASP A 45 2.97 2.51 -12.58
C ASP A 45 3.80 2.02 -11.40
N GLU A 46 3.49 2.48 -10.18
CA GLU A 46 4.14 2.01 -8.94
C GLU A 46 3.92 0.50 -8.75
N TYR A 47 2.70 0.02 -8.99
CA TYR A 47 2.39 -1.41 -8.89
C TYR A 47 3.13 -2.22 -9.95
N THR A 48 3.10 -1.80 -11.21
CA THR A 48 3.74 -2.51 -12.33
C THR A 48 5.26 -2.61 -12.15
N ALA A 49 5.89 -1.55 -11.63
CA ALA A 49 7.32 -1.54 -11.33
C ALA A 49 7.71 -2.52 -10.22
N ALA A 50 6.81 -2.79 -9.27
CA ALA A 50 7.08 -3.64 -8.10
C ALA A 50 6.53 -5.08 -8.24
N SER A 51 5.48 -5.30 -9.03
CA SER A 51 4.68 -6.54 -9.02
C SER A 51 5.43 -7.79 -9.46
N GLY A 52 6.56 -7.63 -10.16
CA GLY A 52 7.44 -8.74 -10.55
C GLY A 52 8.27 -9.31 -9.40
N ASN A 53 8.32 -8.65 -8.24
CA ASN A 53 9.11 -9.07 -7.09
C ASN A 53 8.35 -8.84 -5.77
N PRO A 54 8.02 -9.90 -5.01
CA PRO A 54 7.34 -9.78 -3.71
C PRO A 54 8.04 -8.88 -2.68
N GLU A 55 9.38 -8.82 -2.71
CA GLU A 55 10.16 -7.94 -1.84
C GLU A 55 9.96 -6.46 -2.21
N GLN A 56 9.84 -6.15 -3.51
CA GLN A 56 9.58 -4.79 -3.98
C GLN A 56 8.15 -4.35 -3.66
N LEU A 57 7.16 -5.24 -3.80
CA LEU A 57 5.80 -4.95 -3.34
C LEU A 57 5.75 -4.67 -1.83
N THR A 58 6.49 -5.45 -1.05
CA THR A 58 6.62 -5.24 0.39
C THR A 58 7.28 -3.90 0.71
N ALA A 59 8.36 -3.54 0.01
CA ALA A 59 9.03 -2.25 0.18
C ALA A 59 8.11 -1.07 -0.16
N LEU A 60 7.33 -1.19 -1.24
CA LEU A 60 6.35 -0.18 -1.64
C LEU A 60 5.27 0.03 -0.57
N ILE A 61 4.76 -1.05 0.05
CA ILE A 61 3.81 -0.94 1.16
C ILE A 61 4.43 -0.20 2.34
N ILE A 62 5.66 -0.56 2.73
CA ILE A 62 6.36 0.10 3.85
C ILE A 62 6.53 1.60 3.56
N GLN A 63 6.96 1.95 2.34
CA GLN A 63 7.13 3.34 1.93
C GLN A 63 5.81 4.13 2.07
N LYS A 64 4.70 3.61 1.52
CA LYS A 64 3.39 4.29 1.58
C LYS A 64 2.85 4.44 3.01
N VAL A 65 3.08 3.44 3.86
CA VAL A 65 2.73 3.52 5.28
C VAL A 65 3.54 4.61 5.98
N GLN A 66 4.85 4.66 5.73
CA GLN A 66 5.72 5.69 6.31
C GLN A 66 5.37 7.10 5.83
N GLU A 67 5.09 7.29 4.53
CA GLU A 67 4.60 8.56 3.97
C GLU A 67 3.33 9.02 4.69
N SER A 68 2.36 8.12 4.87
CA SER A 68 1.09 8.42 5.54
C SER A 68 1.27 8.82 6.99
N LEU A 69 2.16 8.14 7.74
CA LEU A 69 2.46 8.46 9.13
C LEU A 69 3.18 9.82 9.26
N ASN A 70 4.12 10.11 8.36
CA ASN A 70 4.84 11.39 8.35
C ASN A 70 3.90 12.57 8.03
N MET A 71 2.94 12.38 7.14
CA MET A 71 1.89 13.38 6.87
C MET A 71 1.00 13.63 8.10
N GLN A 72 0.70 12.57 8.86
CA GLN A 72 -0.14 12.70 10.06
C GLN A 72 0.56 13.47 11.19
N THR A 73 1.89 13.36 11.30
CA THR A 73 2.67 14.15 12.28
C THR A 73 2.79 15.64 11.94
N THR A 74 2.60 16.02 10.67
CA THR A 74 2.67 17.42 10.24
C THR A 74 1.32 18.13 10.29
N THR A 75 0.19 17.41 10.37
CA THR A 75 -1.15 18.01 10.50
C THR A 75 -1.63 18.21 11.95
N GLN A 76 -0.91 17.69 12.96
CA GLN A 76 -1.24 17.88 14.38
C GLN A 76 -0.46 19.03 15.06
N ALA A 77 0.36 19.77 14.32
CA ALA A 77 1.17 20.88 14.83
C ALA A 77 0.79 22.25 14.22
N SER A 78 -0.50 22.49 13.98
CA SER A 78 -1.02 23.78 13.50
C SER A 78 -2.28 24.19 14.26
#